data_AF-A0A9D5FI64-F1
#
_entry.id   AF-A0A9D5FI64-F1
#
_cell.length_a   1.000
_cell.length_b   1.000
_cell.length_c   1.000
_cell.angle_alpha   90.00
_cell.angle_beta   90.00
_cell.angle_gamma   90.00
#
_symmetry.space_group_name_H-M   'P 1'
#
loop_
_entity.id
_entity.type
_entity.pdbx_description
1 polymer ?
#
loop_
_entity_poly.entity_id
_entity_poly.type
_entity_poly.pdbx_seq_one_letter_code
_entity_poly.pdbx_strand_id
1 'polypeptide(L)'
;MKKYTHAWIAFKAVERLAKVQLADANKPFADYLINWFEDHKDGVIRGAWYPDEIIKDNSTSHVLKHKPLNETPLAFRVLPSTSLLYILGKTSPLRGKAYTLGASGNLPDRCEALSHSVIDNLRIREREDKGSSLTPTDNHIALILFMLSHYIADAHMPMHCDARKDDFLGFNLHAEAEQLWEEDVVRSYEIDRFHQRFRYNPQGFPLLKNDPSHATSILKSVEDELNAREFQIGYGQHNDNVREYITAVCQHSYLLSYAWLPKDVTPAVFDRPALQTAGALPFRDMSIAALSDAVDAVARVWLRDLRRYMKWEKEQI
;
A
#
# COMPACT_ATOMS: atom_id res chain seq x y z
N MET A 1 -5.41 0.30 -7.17
CA MET A 1 -4.30 -0.05 -8.10
C MET A 1 -4.72 -1.28 -8.91
N LYS A 2 -3.91 -1.82 -9.83
CA LYS A 2 -4.27 -3.08 -10.55
C LYS A 2 -3.66 -4.34 -9.93
N LYS A 3 -4.16 -5.49 -10.39
CA LYS A 3 -3.92 -6.83 -9.86
C LYS A 3 -2.46 -7.17 -9.57
N TYR A 4 -1.60 -7.10 -10.58
CA TYR A 4 -0.19 -7.47 -10.41
C TYR A 4 0.58 -6.41 -9.61
N THR A 5 0.16 -5.15 -9.66
CA THR A 5 0.70 -4.07 -8.83
C THR A 5 0.45 -4.32 -7.34
N HIS A 6 -0.79 -4.66 -6.95
CA HIS A 6 -1.10 -5.03 -5.56
C HIS A 6 -0.28 -6.22 -5.08
N ALA A 7 -0.19 -7.26 -5.91
CA ALA A 7 0.59 -8.45 -5.58
C ALA A 7 2.09 -8.14 -5.45
N TRP A 8 2.63 -7.32 -6.35
CA TRP A 8 4.02 -6.89 -6.32
C TRP A 8 4.34 -6.11 -5.05
N ILE A 9 3.47 -5.18 -4.62
CA ILE A 9 3.63 -4.42 -3.36
C ILE A 9 3.72 -5.37 -2.17
N ALA A 10 2.84 -6.38 -2.10
CA ALA A 10 2.85 -7.37 -1.01
C ALA A 10 4.16 -8.17 -0.96
N PHE A 11 4.68 -8.63 -2.12
CA PHE A 11 5.99 -9.28 -2.18
C PHE A 11 7.13 -8.35 -1.78
N LYS A 12 7.13 -7.11 -2.27
CA LYS A 12 8.15 -6.11 -1.95
C LYS A 12 8.14 -5.73 -0.49
N ALA A 13 7.00 -5.78 0.19
CA ALA A 13 6.92 -5.55 1.63
C ALA A 13 7.68 -6.61 2.44
N VAL A 14 7.58 -7.88 2.05
CA VAL A 14 8.33 -8.97 2.71
C VAL A 14 9.81 -8.92 2.32
N GLU A 15 10.11 -8.67 1.05
CA GLU A 15 11.49 -8.46 0.59
C GLU A 15 12.16 -7.28 1.32
N ARG A 16 11.40 -6.22 1.57
CA ARG A 16 11.84 -5.06 2.34
C ARG A 16 12.25 -5.46 3.75
N LEU A 17 11.42 -6.22 4.45
CA LEU A 17 11.73 -6.72 5.80
C LEU A 17 12.93 -7.68 5.82
N ALA A 18 13.14 -8.46 4.76
CA ALA A 18 14.30 -9.35 4.65
C ALA A 18 15.63 -8.61 4.45
N LYS A 19 15.61 -7.38 3.91
CA LYS A 19 16.82 -6.61 3.57
C LYS A 19 17.17 -5.52 4.58
N VAL A 20 16.17 -4.98 5.28
CA VAL A 20 16.38 -3.87 6.21
C VAL A 20 17.11 -4.32 7.46
N GLN A 21 17.95 -3.43 8.01
CA GLN A 21 18.47 -3.62 9.35
C GLN A 21 17.38 -3.26 10.36
N LEU A 22 16.93 -4.26 11.11
CA LEU A 22 16.02 -4.08 12.23
C LEU A 22 16.81 -4.18 13.54
N ALA A 23 16.37 -3.44 14.56
CA ALA A 23 16.84 -3.66 15.91
C ALA A 23 16.59 -5.13 16.32
N ASP A 24 17.51 -5.73 17.09
CA ASP A 24 17.46 -7.15 17.48
C ASP A 24 16.12 -7.55 18.10
N ALA A 25 15.47 -6.65 18.85
CA ALA A 25 14.17 -6.89 19.46
C ALA A 25 13.02 -7.08 18.44
N ASN A 26 13.17 -6.64 17.19
CA ASN A 26 12.15 -6.76 16.14
C ASN A 26 12.46 -7.86 15.12
N LYS A 27 13.72 -8.31 15.04
CA LYS A 27 14.17 -9.31 14.06
C LYS A 27 13.38 -10.64 14.14
N PRO A 28 13.11 -11.22 15.33
CA PRO A 28 12.33 -12.46 15.41
C PRO A 28 10.92 -12.36 14.82
N PHE A 29 10.28 -11.19 14.90
CA PHE A 29 8.94 -10.98 14.32
C PHE A 29 9.00 -10.90 12.80
N ALA A 30 10.05 -10.28 12.25
CA ALA A 30 10.27 -10.23 10.81
C ALA A 30 10.64 -11.62 10.25
N ASP A 31 11.53 -12.35 10.91
CA ASP A 31 11.92 -13.71 10.51
C ASP A 31 10.70 -14.65 10.51
N TYR A 32 9.81 -14.55 11.50
CA TYR A 32 8.55 -15.30 11.52
C TYR A 32 7.68 -14.96 10.30
N LEU A 33 7.48 -13.67 10.01
CA LEU A 33 6.68 -13.24 8.85
C LEU A 33 7.27 -13.73 7.54
N ILE A 34 8.58 -13.63 7.35
CA ILE A 34 9.28 -14.04 6.13
C ILE A 34 9.11 -15.55 5.92
N ASN A 35 9.36 -16.35 6.95
CA ASN A 35 9.20 -17.80 6.88
C ASN A 35 7.75 -18.20 6.63
N TRP A 36 6.81 -17.60 7.36
CA TRP A 36 5.38 -17.86 7.18
C TRP A 36 4.93 -17.46 5.77
N PHE A 37 5.42 -16.34 5.22
CA PHE A 37 5.06 -15.89 3.88
C PHE A 37 5.57 -16.83 2.78
N GLU A 38 6.75 -17.43 2.95
CA GLU A 38 7.34 -18.36 1.97
C GLU A 38 6.39 -19.53 1.65
N ASP A 39 5.67 -20.04 2.65
CA ASP A 39 4.72 -21.15 2.51
C ASP A 39 3.37 -20.73 1.87
N HIS A 40 3.08 -19.42 1.80
CA HIS A 40 1.76 -18.90 1.41
C HIS A 40 1.78 -17.99 0.17
N LYS A 41 2.96 -17.66 -0.34
CA LYS A 41 3.16 -16.66 -1.40
C LYS A 41 2.44 -16.93 -2.73
N ASP A 42 2.14 -18.20 -3.04
CA ASP A 42 1.35 -18.59 -4.22
C ASP A 42 -0.10 -18.07 -4.17
N GLY A 43 -0.59 -17.69 -2.99
CA GLY A 43 -1.90 -17.09 -2.80
C GLY A 43 -1.94 -15.58 -3.08
N VAL A 44 -0.80 -14.88 -3.13
CA VAL A 44 -0.73 -13.41 -3.06
C VAL A 44 -1.48 -12.73 -4.20
N ILE A 45 -1.30 -13.16 -5.46
CA ILE A 45 -1.96 -12.54 -6.61
C ILE A 45 -3.49 -12.61 -6.50
N ARG A 46 -4.03 -13.71 -5.98
CA ARG A 46 -5.48 -13.86 -5.80
C ARG A 46 -5.96 -13.12 -4.56
N GLY A 47 -5.32 -13.37 -3.41
CA GLY A 47 -5.74 -12.79 -2.13
C GLY A 47 -5.70 -11.26 -2.14
N ALA A 48 -4.67 -10.67 -2.73
CA ALA A 48 -4.55 -9.22 -2.89
C ALA A 48 -5.45 -8.64 -4.00
N TRP A 49 -6.19 -9.46 -4.74
CA TRP A 49 -7.10 -9.02 -5.81
C TRP A 49 -8.57 -9.31 -5.54
N TYR A 50 -8.88 -10.20 -4.59
CA TYR A 50 -10.26 -10.47 -4.19
C TYR A 50 -11.06 -9.25 -3.72
N PRO A 51 -10.47 -8.20 -3.11
CA PRO A 51 -11.18 -6.95 -2.88
C PRO A 51 -11.84 -6.40 -4.15
N ASP A 52 -11.12 -6.32 -5.26
CA ASP A 52 -11.63 -5.81 -6.54
C ASP A 52 -12.41 -6.84 -7.37
N GLU A 53 -12.06 -8.13 -7.28
CA GLU A 53 -12.65 -9.16 -8.14
C GLU A 53 -13.92 -9.78 -7.55
N ILE A 54 -13.96 -9.94 -6.23
CA ILE A 54 -14.97 -10.75 -5.53
C ILE A 54 -15.80 -9.90 -4.58
N ILE A 55 -15.17 -9.09 -3.72
CA ILE A 55 -15.86 -8.28 -2.71
C ILE A 55 -16.52 -7.06 -3.36
N LYS A 56 -15.80 -6.40 -4.28
CA LYS A 56 -16.26 -5.28 -5.11
C LYS A 56 -16.78 -4.08 -4.30
N ASP A 57 -16.09 -3.73 -3.21
CA ASP A 57 -16.42 -2.57 -2.38
C ASP A 57 -15.68 -1.29 -2.81
N ASN A 58 -15.39 -1.18 -4.11
CA ASN A 58 -14.53 -0.19 -4.76
C ASN A 58 -14.94 1.28 -4.52
N SER A 59 -16.23 1.55 -4.29
CA SER A 59 -16.73 2.92 -4.04
C SER A 59 -16.76 3.32 -2.56
N THR A 60 -16.43 2.40 -1.65
CA THR A 60 -16.46 2.62 -0.19
C THR A 60 -15.12 2.31 0.45
N SER A 61 -14.71 1.04 0.46
CA SER A 61 -13.58 0.57 1.26
C SER A 61 -12.23 0.75 0.60
N HIS A 62 -12.21 1.09 -0.69
CA HIS A 62 -11.00 1.38 -1.46
C HIS A 62 -10.63 2.87 -1.43
N VAL A 63 -11.46 3.72 -0.84
CA VAL A 63 -11.31 5.17 -0.94
C VAL A 63 -11.52 5.89 0.39
N LEU A 64 -10.84 7.02 0.54
CA LEU A 64 -11.15 8.04 1.55
C LEU A 64 -10.98 9.41 0.89
N LYS A 65 -12.04 9.86 0.23
CA LYS A 65 -11.99 11.03 -0.65
C LYS A 65 -11.96 12.33 0.16
N HIS A 66 -11.01 13.21 -0.17
CA HIS A 66 -10.85 14.52 0.45
C HIS A 66 -11.19 15.62 -0.55
N LYS A 67 -11.85 16.68 -0.09
CA LYS A 67 -12.19 17.85 -0.90
C LYS A 67 -11.75 19.14 -0.19
N PRO A 68 -11.09 20.09 -0.88
CA PRO A 68 -10.69 21.35 -0.26
C PRO A 68 -11.89 22.12 0.31
N LEU A 69 -11.72 22.73 1.49
CA LEU A 69 -12.67 23.66 2.10
C LEU A 69 -12.01 25.03 2.33
N ASN A 70 -12.84 26.07 2.33
CA ASN A 70 -12.43 27.44 2.68
C ASN A 70 -12.76 27.72 4.16
N GLU A 71 -12.29 26.86 5.06
CA GLU A 71 -12.55 26.92 6.50
C GLU A 71 -11.25 26.88 7.31
N THR A 72 -11.37 26.80 8.64
CA THR A 72 -10.24 26.65 9.56
C THR A 72 -9.41 25.42 9.21
N PRO A 73 -8.08 25.55 9.07
CA PRO A 73 -7.18 24.43 8.81
C PRO A 73 -7.39 23.23 9.72
N LEU A 74 -7.41 22.03 9.13
CA LEU A 74 -7.30 20.78 9.88
C LEU A 74 -5.82 20.43 10.07
N ALA A 75 -5.48 19.90 11.25
CA ALA A 75 -4.15 19.38 11.50
C ALA A 75 -3.94 18.09 10.69
N PHE A 76 -2.91 18.10 9.84
CA PHE A 76 -2.44 16.89 9.16
C PHE A 76 -1.65 16.04 10.14
N ARG A 77 -1.98 14.75 10.21
CA ARG A 77 -1.21 13.78 11.00
C ARG A 77 0.20 13.64 10.44
N VAL A 78 1.15 13.25 11.28
CA VAL A 78 2.57 13.17 10.90
C VAL A 78 2.90 11.72 10.58
N LEU A 79 3.27 11.47 9.33
CA LEU A 79 3.80 10.18 8.88
C LEU A 79 5.28 10.04 9.28
N PRO A 80 5.89 8.84 9.17
CA PRO A 80 7.31 8.65 9.37
C PRO A 80 8.14 9.63 8.54
N SER A 81 9.23 10.12 9.12
CA SER A 81 10.04 11.19 8.51
C SER A 81 10.63 10.84 7.14
N THR A 82 10.77 9.54 6.86
CA THR A 82 11.27 9.00 5.59
C THR A 82 10.18 8.81 4.53
N SER A 83 8.90 8.95 4.88
CA SER A 83 7.79 8.85 3.93
C SER A 83 7.90 9.91 2.84
N LEU A 84 7.91 9.49 1.58
CA LEU A 84 7.91 10.42 0.45
C LEU A 84 6.57 11.16 0.32
N LEU A 85 5.45 10.52 0.67
CA LEU A 85 4.15 11.20 0.77
C LEU A 85 4.22 12.37 1.76
N TYR A 86 4.88 12.17 2.91
CA TYR A 86 5.06 13.23 3.90
C TYR A 86 5.97 14.36 3.40
N ILE A 87 7.09 14.00 2.78
CA ILE A 87 8.09 14.95 2.29
C ILE A 87 7.51 15.80 1.16
N LEU A 88 6.96 15.16 0.12
CA LEU A 88 6.38 15.83 -1.03
C LEU A 88 5.06 16.53 -0.68
N GLY A 89 4.29 15.99 0.27
CA GLY A 89 3.07 16.65 0.76
C GLY A 89 3.31 18.04 1.35
N LYS A 90 4.54 18.35 1.82
CA LYS A 90 4.90 19.70 2.31
C LYS A 90 4.90 20.76 1.22
N THR A 91 5.13 20.40 -0.04
CA THR A 91 5.12 21.35 -1.17
C THR A 91 3.73 21.54 -1.77
N SER A 92 2.74 20.75 -1.33
CA SER A 92 1.38 20.82 -1.84
C SER A 92 0.74 22.19 -1.54
N PRO A 93 0.03 22.80 -2.51
CA PRO A 93 -0.70 24.05 -2.29
C PRO A 93 -1.85 23.92 -1.29
N LEU A 94 -2.19 22.69 -0.88
CA LEU A 94 -3.22 22.38 0.11
C LEU A 94 -2.66 22.06 1.49
N ARG A 95 -1.34 22.08 1.67
CA ARG A 95 -0.73 21.85 2.98
C ARG A 95 -1.24 22.89 3.99
N GLY A 96 -1.78 22.40 5.10
CA GLY A 96 -2.34 23.26 6.14
C GLY A 96 -3.63 23.99 5.75
N LYS A 97 -4.33 23.55 4.70
CA LYS A 97 -5.67 24.03 4.36
C LYS A 97 -6.73 23.06 4.87
N ALA A 98 -7.93 23.58 5.12
CA ALA A 98 -9.08 22.78 5.51
C ALA A 98 -9.54 21.87 4.37
N TYR A 99 -10.13 20.74 4.73
CA TYR A 99 -10.76 19.82 3.79
C TYR A 99 -11.95 19.13 4.46
N THR A 100 -12.83 18.55 3.66
CA THR A 100 -13.90 17.65 4.11
C THR A 100 -13.70 16.27 3.51
N LEU A 101 -14.26 15.27 4.18
CA LEU A 101 -14.26 13.88 3.73
C LEU A 101 -15.54 13.58 2.93
N GLY A 102 -15.42 12.72 1.92
CA GLY A 102 -16.56 12.16 1.21
C GLY A 102 -17.39 11.27 2.14
N ALA A 103 -18.70 11.23 1.94
CA ALA A 103 -19.65 10.60 2.85
C ALA A 103 -19.58 9.05 2.89
N SER A 104 -18.97 8.39 1.91
CA SER A 104 -19.01 6.93 1.75
C SER A 104 -17.68 6.20 1.94
N GLY A 105 -16.57 6.93 2.06
CA GLY A 105 -15.23 6.32 2.13
C GLY A 105 -14.87 5.87 3.54
N ASN A 106 -14.49 4.60 3.72
CA ASN A 106 -14.12 4.01 5.01
C ASN A 106 -12.83 3.16 4.95
N LEU A 107 -11.97 3.44 3.97
CA LEU A 107 -10.72 2.68 3.76
C LEU A 107 -9.86 2.49 5.03
N PRO A 108 -9.64 3.50 5.90
CA PRO A 108 -8.88 3.29 7.12
C PRO A 108 -9.54 2.31 8.10
N ASP A 109 -10.87 2.33 8.21
CA ASP A 109 -11.63 1.41 9.06
C ASP A 109 -11.56 -0.02 8.52
N ARG A 110 -11.57 -0.18 7.19
CA ARG A 110 -11.38 -1.49 6.55
C ARG A 110 -10.00 -2.08 6.86
N CYS A 111 -8.95 -1.27 6.79
CA CYS A 111 -7.60 -1.70 7.14
C CYS A 111 -7.49 -2.12 8.62
N GLU A 112 -8.06 -1.34 9.54
CA GLU A 112 -8.08 -1.68 10.97
C GLU A 112 -8.83 -2.99 11.23
N ALA A 113 -10.01 -3.16 10.62
CA ALA A 113 -10.81 -4.38 10.78
C ALA A 113 -10.07 -5.63 10.30
N LEU A 114 -9.39 -5.56 9.16
CA LEU A 114 -8.61 -6.69 8.64
C LEU A 114 -7.35 -6.94 9.49
N SER A 115 -6.67 -5.90 9.95
CA SER A 115 -5.54 -6.00 10.90
C SER A 115 -5.95 -6.73 12.19
N HIS A 116 -7.07 -6.33 12.78
CA HIS A 116 -7.65 -7.03 13.92
C HIS A 116 -8.01 -8.49 13.60
N SER A 117 -8.64 -8.71 12.44
CA SER A 117 -9.04 -10.05 12.00
C SER A 117 -7.85 -11.00 11.84
N VAL A 118 -6.70 -10.54 11.33
CA VAL A 118 -5.46 -11.34 11.28
C VAL A 118 -5.06 -11.78 12.69
N ILE A 119 -4.97 -10.84 13.63
CA ILE A 119 -4.53 -11.12 15.01
C ILE A 119 -5.51 -12.07 15.70
N ASP A 120 -6.81 -11.84 15.57
CA ASP A 120 -7.83 -12.63 16.26
C ASP A 120 -7.89 -14.05 15.69
N ASN A 121 -7.76 -14.23 14.37
CA ASN A 121 -7.70 -15.57 13.78
C ASN A 121 -6.43 -16.34 14.17
N LEU A 122 -5.28 -15.66 14.29
CA LEU A 122 -4.06 -16.27 14.83
C LEU A 122 -4.25 -16.74 16.28
N ARG A 123 -4.91 -15.93 17.12
CA ARG A 123 -5.22 -16.28 18.51
C ARG A 123 -6.19 -17.44 18.64
N ILE A 124 -7.25 -17.45 17.83
CA ILE A 124 -8.22 -18.55 17.81
C ILE A 124 -7.50 -19.83 17.37
N ARG A 125 -6.69 -19.79 16.30
CA ARG A 125 -5.93 -20.95 15.84
C ARG A 125 -5.03 -21.54 16.94
N GLU A 126 -4.41 -20.70 17.76
CA GLU A 126 -3.53 -21.13 18.86
C GLU A 126 -4.30 -21.73 20.05
N ARG A 127 -5.51 -21.23 20.34
CA ARG A 127 -6.31 -21.68 21.49
C ARG A 127 -7.24 -22.84 21.20
N GLU A 128 -7.71 -22.93 19.97
CA GLU A 128 -8.71 -23.91 19.58
C GLU A 128 -8.10 -25.32 19.47
N ASP A 129 -8.86 -26.34 19.88
CA ASP A 129 -8.43 -27.72 19.80
C ASP A 129 -8.10 -28.13 18.35
N LYS A 130 -6.99 -28.86 18.18
CA LYS A 130 -6.59 -29.36 16.86
C LYS A 130 -7.69 -30.26 16.27
N GLY A 131 -8.16 -29.89 15.08
CA GLY A 131 -9.23 -30.61 14.38
C GLY A 131 -10.63 -30.04 14.62
N SER A 132 -10.78 -28.99 15.42
CA SER A 132 -12.05 -28.25 15.53
C SER A 132 -12.43 -27.63 14.17
N SER A 133 -13.74 -27.64 13.88
CA SER A 133 -14.29 -26.98 12.70
C SER A 133 -14.24 -25.45 12.80
N LEU A 134 -13.92 -24.92 13.99
CA LEU A 134 -13.76 -23.49 14.24
C LEU A 134 -12.31 -23.01 14.06
N THR A 135 -11.33 -23.91 13.94
CA THR A 135 -9.91 -23.55 13.81
C THR A 135 -9.64 -22.86 12.47
N PRO A 136 -9.19 -21.59 12.45
CA PRO A 136 -8.76 -20.92 11.22
C PRO A 136 -7.54 -21.62 10.62
N THR A 137 -7.55 -21.83 9.31
CA THR A 137 -6.39 -22.36 8.59
C THR A 137 -5.38 -21.27 8.26
N ASP A 138 -4.12 -21.63 8.05
CA ASP A 138 -3.08 -20.68 7.65
C ASP A 138 -3.42 -20.00 6.31
N ASN A 139 -4.04 -20.73 5.38
CA ASN A 139 -4.56 -20.19 4.14
C ASN A 139 -5.65 -19.12 4.35
N HIS A 140 -6.51 -19.29 5.36
CA HIS A 140 -7.52 -18.29 5.71
C HIS A 140 -6.87 -17.01 6.25
N ILE A 141 -5.93 -17.15 7.18
CA ILE A 141 -5.17 -16.03 7.73
C ILE A 141 -4.38 -15.32 6.61
N ALA A 142 -3.79 -16.08 5.69
CA ALA A 142 -3.08 -15.55 4.53
C ALA A 142 -3.97 -14.71 3.63
N LEU A 143 -5.17 -15.19 3.35
CA LEU A 143 -6.13 -14.44 2.57
C LEU A 143 -6.44 -13.08 3.23
N ILE A 144 -6.71 -13.05 4.55
CA ILE A 144 -6.98 -11.80 5.26
C ILE A 144 -5.78 -10.86 5.18
N LEU A 145 -4.56 -11.38 5.38
CA LEU A 145 -3.34 -10.61 5.31
C LEU A 145 -3.11 -10.01 3.91
N PHE A 146 -3.36 -10.77 2.85
CA PHE A 146 -3.22 -10.30 1.47
C PHE A 146 -4.30 -9.28 1.11
N MET A 147 -5.55 -9.45 1.55
CA MET A 147 -6.58 -8.43 1.41
C MET A 147 -6.21 -7.15 2.17
N LEU A 148 -5.62 -7.25 3.37
CA LEU A 148 -5.14 -6.08 4.09
C LEU A 148 -4.08 -5.30 3.28
N SER A 149 -3.14 -6.00 2.63
CA SER A 149 -2.15 -5.31 1.78
C SER A 149 -2.78 -4.54 0.61
N HIS A 150 -3.88 -5.06 0.06
CA HIS A 150 -4.61 -4.40 -1.02
C HIS A 150 -5.13 -3.03 -0.57
N TYR A 151 -5.90 -2.99 0.53
CA TYR A 151 -6.50 -1.74 1.01
C TYR A 151 -5.44 -0.76 1.53
N ILE A 152 -4.34 -1.24 2.11
CA ILE A 152 -3.20 -0.38 2.46
C ILE A 152 -2.60 0.25 1.20
N ALA A 153 -2.37 -0.53 0.13
CA ALA A 153 -1.83 0.00 -1.11
C ALA A 153 -2.75 1.05 -1.74
N ASP A 154 -4.06 0.82 -1.71
CA ASP A 154 -5.06 1.77 -2.23
C ASP A 154 -5.06 3.11 -1.49
N ALA A 155 -4.73 3.14 -0.20
CA ALA A 155 -4.55 4.39 0.54
C ALA A 155 -3.48 5.30 -0.08
N HIS A 156 -2.50 4.71 -0.77
CA HIS A 156 -1.37 5.40 -1.37
C HIS A 156 -1.63 5.82 -2.82
N MET A 157 -2.75 5.39 -3.45
CA MET A 157 -3.15 5.87 -4.76
C MET A 157 -3.77 7.27 -4.62
N PRO A 158 -3.17 8.35 -5.16
CA PRO A 158 -3.65 9.72 -4.91
C PRO A 158 -5.12 9.93 -5.31
N MET A 159 -5.55 9.31 -6.41
CA MET A 159 -6.92 9.42 -6.88
C MET A 159 -7.91 8.74 -5.92
N HIS A 160 -7.53 7.73 -5.13
CA HIS A 160 -8.43 7.13 -4.12
C HIS A 160 -8.69 8.08 -2.94
N CYS A 161 -7.83 9.09 -2.78
CA CYS A 161 -7.92 10.09 -1.72
C CYS A 161 -8.42 11.46 -2.21
N ASP A 162 -8.61 11.64 -3.52
CA ASP A 162 -9.03 12.88 -4.14
C ASP A 162 -10.49 12.81 -4.61
N ALA A 163 -11.32 13.75 -4.14
CA ALA A 163 -12.74 13.83 -4.50
C ALA A 163 -13.02 14.32 -5.93
N ARG A 164 -12.00 14.71 -6.71
CA ARG A 164 -12.16 14.93 -8.16
C ARG A 164 -12.65 13.64 -8.83
N LYS A 165 -13.42 13.80 -9.90
CA LYS A 165 -13.92 12.66 -10.69
C LYS A 165 -12.77 11.96 -11.41
N ASP A 166 -12.93 10.67 -11.68
CA ASP A 166 -11.90 9.89 -12.37
C ASP A 166 -11.75 10.31 -13.85
N ASP A 167 -12.83 10.83 -14.46
CA ASP A 167 -12.86 11.39 -15.84
C ASP A 167 -12.32 12.84 -15.93
N PHE A 168 -11.55 13.26 -14.94
CA PHE A 168 -10.89 14.57 -14.90
C PHE A 168 -9.98 14.74 -16.13
N LEU A 169 -10.21 15.81 -16.92
CA LEU A 169 -9.55 16.12 -18.20
C LEU A 169 -10.09 15.37 -19.44
N GLY A 170 -11.28 14.76 -19.35
CA GLY A 170 -11.97 14.16 -20.50
C GLY A 170 -11.52 12.72 -20.81
N PHE A 171 -10.78 12.09 -19.90
CA PHE A 171 -10.42 10.67 -19.94
C PHE A 171 -10.24 10.16 -18.51
N ASN A 172 -10.22 8.83 -18.33
CA ASN A 172 -10.07 8.22 -17.01
C ASN A 172 -8.59 8.21 -16.58
N LEU A 173 -8.12 9.31 -15.97
CA LEU A 173 -6.74 9.48 -15.54
C LEU A 173 -6.34 8.46 -14.47
N HIS A 174 -7.27 8.11 -13.58
CA HIS A 174 -7.07 7.07 -12.56
C HIS A 174 -6.71 5.74 -13.23
N ALA A 175 -7.52 5.28 -14.18
CA ALA A 175 -7.29 3.99 -14.85
C ALA A 175 -5.99 3.96 -15.66
N GLU A 176 -5.59 5.06 -16.30
CA GLU A 176 -4.34 5.17 -17.07
C GLU A 176 -3.11 5.09 -16.15
N ALA A 177 -3.12 5.80 -15.01
CA ALA A 177 -2.03 5.77 -14.05
C ALA A 177 -1.81 4.34 -13.49
N GLU A 178 -2.87 3.66 -13.10
CA GLU A 178 -2.77 2.28 -12.60
C GLU A 178 -2.36 1.29 -13.70
N GLN A 179 -2.80 1.53 -14.94
CA GLN A 179 -2.43 0.70 -16.09
C GLN A 179 -0.92 0.79 -16.37
N LEU A 180 -0.31 1.98 -16.28
CA LEU A 180 1.14 2.13 -16.46
C LEU A 180 1.94 1.37 -15.42
N TRP A 181 1.53 1.40 -14.15
CA TRP A 181 2.18 0.61 -13.10
C TRP A 181 2.02 -0.89 -13.34
N GLU A 182 0.82 -1.33 -13.73
CA GLU A 182 0.53 -2.73 -14.04
C GLU A 182 1.38 -3.25 -15.20
N GLU A 183 1.49 -2.47 -16.27
CA GLU A 183 2.32 -2.79 -17.43
C GLU A 183 3.80 -2.85 -17.06
N ASP A 184 4.27 -1.98 -16.17
CA ASP A 184 5.65 -2.01 -15.70
C ASP A 184 5.94 -3.30 -14.90
N VAL A 185 5.01 -3.74 -14.05
CA VAL A 185 5.13 -5.02 -13.32
C VAL A 185 5.12 -6.20 -14.29
N VAL A 186 4.13 -6.25 -15.18
CA VAL A 186 3.96 -7.34 -16.15
C VAL A 186 5.15 -7.44 -17.09
N ARG A 187 5.72 -6.31 -17.51
CA ARG A 187 6.94 -6.26 -18.32
C ARG A 187 8.14 -6.78 -17.53
N SER A 188 8.37 -6.22 -16.34
CA SER A 188 9.56 -6.48 -15.54
C SER A 188 9.64 -7.90 -14.95
N TYR A 189 8.52 -8.53 -14.62
CA TYR A 189 8.51 -9.78 -13.84
C TYR A 189 7.90 -10.97 -14.57
N GLU A 190 8.42 -12.17 -14.29
CA GLU A 190 7.87 -13.44 -14.79
C GLU A 190 6.61 -13.85 -14.00
N ILE A 191 5.51 -14.04 -14.72
CA ILE A 191 4.20 -14.34 -14.15
C ILE A 191 3.66 -15.64 -14.75
N ASP A 192 3.37 -16.61 -13.89
CA ASP A 192 2.62 -17.81 -14.24
C ASP A 192 1.13 -17.49 -14.17
N ARG A 193 0.58 -17.00 -15.28
CA ARG A 193 -0.83 -16.57 -15.37
C ARG A 193 -1.80 -17.73 -15.18
N PHE A 194 -1.42 -18.96 -15.54
CA PHE A 194 -2.31 -20.11 -15.37
C PHE A 194 -2.49 -20.43 -13.88
N HIS A 195 -1.40 -20.50 -13.12
CA HIS A 195 -1.46 -20.76 -11.68
C HIS A 195 -1.72 -19.51 -10.82
N GLN A 196 -1.83 -18.33 -11.45
CA GLN A 196 -2.01 -17.04 -10.77
C GLN A 196 -0.93 -16.80 -9.69
N ARG A 197 0.35 -16.93 -10.07
CA ARG A 197 1.51 -16.65 -9.21
C ARG A 197 2.65 -16.00 -9.99
N PHE A 198 3.59 -15.37 -9.29
CA PHE A 198 4.88 -15.03 -9.91
C PHE A 198 5.74 -16.30 -10.05
N ARG A 199 6.66 -16.29 -11.01
CA ARG A 199 7.84 -17.17 -10.91
C ARG A 199 8.78 -16.56 -9.88
N TYR A 200 9.53 -17.40 -9.17
CA TYR A 200 10.37 -16.95 -8.07
C TYR A 200 11.85 -17.05 -8.40
N ASN A 201 12.63 -16.09 -7.89
CA ASN A 201 14.08 -16.19 -7.82
C ASN A 201 14.50 -17.17 -6.71
N PRO A 202 15.79 -17.51 -6.56
CA PRO A 202 16.25 -18.44 -5.53
C PRO A 202 15.98 -17.98 -4.09
N GLN A 203 15.74 -16.69 -3.87
CA GLN A 203 15.38 -16.11 -2.58
C GLN A 203 13.87 -16.14 -2.32
N GLY A 204 13.07 -16.67 -3.24
CA GLY A 204 11.62 -16.84 -3.09
C GLY A 204 10.78 -15.62 -3.51
N PHE A 205 11.38 -14.55 -4.03
CA PHE A 205 10.69 -13.33 -4.47
C PHE A 205 10.44 -13.31 -5.99
N PRO A 206 9.57 -12.43 -6.53
CA PRO A 206 9.26 -12.38 -7.96
C PRO A 206 10.52 -12.32 -8.84
N LEU A 207 10.59 -13.21 -9.81
CA LEU A 207 11.72 -13.34 -10.74
C LEU A 207 11.68 -12.20 -11.76
N LEU A 208 12.73 -11.38 -11.75
CA LEU A 208 12.92 -10.32 -12.73
C LEU A 208 13.30 -10.92 -14.08
N LYS A 209 12.65 -10.46 -15.16
CA LYS A 209 13.02 -10.81 -16.52
C LYS A 209 14.34 -10.16 -16.92
N ASN A 210 15.03 -10.77 -17.87
CA ASN A 210 16.14 -10.12 -18.56
C ASN A 210 15.62 -9.09 -19.58
N ASP A 211 15.05 -7.99 -19.09
CA ASP A 211 14.54 -6.87 -19.88
C ASP A 211 15.36 -5.59 -19.55
N PRO A 212 16.17 -5.07 -20.48
CA PRO A 212 16.98 -3.86 -20.25
C PRO A 212 16.16 -2.62 -19.88
N SER A 213 14.88 -2.55 -20.29
CA SER A 213 14.01 -1.41 -19.99
C SER A 213 13.70 -1.27 -18.50
N HIS A 214 13.86 -2.35 -17.71
CA HIS A 214 13.67 -2.31 -16.27
C HIS A 214 14.62 -1.31 -15.60
N ALA A 215 15.86 -1.17 -16.08
CA ALA A 215 16.87 -0.28 -15.48
C ALA A 215 16.44 1.20 -15.41
N THR A 216 15.55 1.62 -16.33
CA THR A 216 15.01 2.98 -16.40
C THR A 216 13.54 3.06 -15.95
N SER A 217 12.97 1.95 -15.47
CA SER A 217 11.56 1.83 -15.11
C SER A 217 11.19 2.60 -13.84
N ILE A 218 9.90 2.79 -13.57
CA ILE A 218 9.43 3.38 -12.31
C ILE A 218 9.72 2.39 -11.18
N LEU A 219 9.47 1.10 -11.39
CA LEU A 219 9.68 0.06 -10.39
C LEU A 219 11.14 -0.02 -9.93
N LYS A 220 12.10 0.14 -10.84
CA LYS A 220 13.51 0.17 -10.47
C LYS A 220 13.85 1.37 -9.57
N SER A 221 13.28 2.54 -9.86
CA SER A 221 13.44 3.71 -8.97
C SER A 221 12.75 3.51 -7.61
N VAL A 222 11.62 2.79 -7.56
CA VAL A 222 11.00 2.41 -6.28
C VAL A 222 11.92 1.47 -5.48
N GLU A 223 12.53 0.49 -6.14
CA GLU A 223 13.48 -0.42 -5.49
C GLU A 223 14.74 0.30 -4.98
N ASP A 224 15.28 1.23 -5.77
CA ASP A 224 16.43 2.04 -5.37
C ASP A 224 16.11 2.96 -4.19
N GLU A 225 14.95 3.62 -4.22
CA GLU A 225 14.45 4.43 -3.11
C GLU A 225 14.31 3.58 -1.84
N LEU A 226 13.66 2.42 -1.93
CA LEU A 226 13.52 1.52 -0.79
C LEU A 226 14.88 1.06 -0.26
N ASN A 227 15.83 0.67 -1.12
CA ASN A 227 17.15 0.22 -0.69
C ASN A 227 17.96 1.32 0.01
N ALA A 228 17.86 2.57 -0.46
CA ALA A 228 18.58 3.70 0.11
C ALA A 228 17.95 4.24 1.40
N ARG A 229 16.63 4.14 1.52
CA ARG A 229 15.86 4.74 2.61
C ARG A 229 15.93 3.92 3.90
N GLU A 230 15.99 4.60 5.04
CA GLU A 230 15.84 3.95 6.36
C GLU A 230 14.40 3.46 6.58
N PHE A 231 14.24 2.22 7.03
CA PHE A 231 12.95 1.67 7.42
C PHE A 231 12.58 2.03 8.86
N GLN A 232 11.55 2.85 9.02
CA GLN A 232 11.01 3.23 10.34
C GLN A 232 9.78 2.38 10.66
N ILE A 233 9.80 1.63 11.78
CA ILE A 233 8.68 0.76 12.19
C ILE A 233 7.49 1.56 12.74
N GLY A 234 7.72 2.75 13.30
CA GLY A 234 6.65 3.58 13.87
C GLY A 234 5.68 4.12 12.81
N TYR A 235 4.46 4.46 13.22
CA TYR A 235 3.46 5.10 12.35
C TYR A 235 3.61 6.63 12.23
N GLY A 236 4.72 7.20 12.72
CA GLY A 236 4.90 8.64 12.86
C GLY A 236 4.33 9.15 14.18
N GLN A 237 3.89 10.41 14.22
CA GLN A 237 3.40 11.04 15.46
C GLN A 237 1.87 11.08 15.49
N HIS A 238 1.29 10.78 16.65
CA HIS A 238 -0.15 10.76 16.89
C HIS A 238 -0.92 9.77 16.00
N ASN A 239 -0.33 8.60 15.71
CA ASN A 239 -0.95 7.51 14.97
C ASN A 239 -0.83 6.22 15.79
N ASP A 240 -1.81 5.95 16.64
CA ASP A 240 -1.71 4.92 17.66
C ASP A 240 -2.10 3.53 17.14
N ASN A 241 -2.93 3.46 16.10
CA ASN A 241 -3.44 2.24 15.47
C ASN A 241 -3.40 2.32 13.93
N VAL A 242 -3.83 1.24 13.25
CA VAL A 242 -3.80 1.15 11.77
C VAL A 242 -4.75 2.16 11.16
N ARG A 243 -5.95 2.34 11.71
CA ARG A 243 -6.95 3.34 11.26
C ARG A 243 -6.37 4.74 11.22
N GLU A 244 -5.71 5.17 12.29
CA GLU A 244 -5.12 6.50 12.38
C GLU A 244 -3.94 6.68 11.44
N TYR A 245 -3.08 5.66 11.34
CA TYR A 245 -1.97 5.65 10.41
C TYR A 245 -2.44 5.73 8.96
N ILE A 246 -3.41 4.90 8.55
CA ILE A 246 -3.95 4.90 7.20
C ILE A 246 -4.75 6.17 6.92
N THR A 247 -5.42 6.76 7.93
CA THR A 247 -6.00 8.11 7.80
C THR A 247 -4.92 9.14 7.46
N ALA A 248 -3.77 9.10 8.14
CA ALA A 248 -2.64 9.97 7.83
C ALA A 248 -2.11 9.73 6.41
N VAL A 249 -1.98 8.47 5.99
CA VAL A 249 -1.59 8.12 4.61
C VAL A 249 -2.55 8.75 3.62
N CYS A 250 -3.86 8.59 3.79
CA CYS A 250 -4.86 9.17 2.89
C CYS A 250 -4.78 10.71 2.84
N GLN A 251 -4.55 11.37 3.97
CA GLN A 251 -4.36 12.83 4.01
C GLN A 251 -3.17 13.28 3.14
N HIS A 252 -2.04 12.57 3.21
CA HIS A 252 -0.84 12.93 2.43
C HIS A 252 -0.91 12.48 0.98
N SER A 253 -1.58 11.36 0.70
CA SER A 253 -1.92 10.90 -0.65
C SER A 253 -2.82 11.92 -1.37
N TYR A 254 -3.78 12.51 -0.66
CA TYR A 254 -4.56 13.65 -1.13
C TYR A 254 -3.68 14.88 -1.44
N LEU A 255 -2.76 15.25 -0.54
CA LEU A 255 -1.83 16.36 -0.80
C LEU A 255 -0.97 16.11 -2.04
N LEU A 256 -0.49 14.88 -2.21
CA LEU A 256 0.29 14.44 -3.37
C LEU A 256 -0.54 14.55 -4.65
N SER A 257 -1.83 14.20 -4.62
CA SER A 257 -2.74 14.36 -5.76
C SER A 257 -2.77 15.81 -6.27
N TYR A 258 -2.79 16.80 -5.37
CA TYR A 258 -2.80 18.21 -5.74
C TYR A 258 -1.42 18.79 -6.08
N ALA A 259 -0.34 18.11 -5.69
CA ALA A 259 1.01 18.43 -6.15
C ALA A 259 1.23 17.92 -7.59
N TRP A 260 0.73 16.73 -7.90
CA TRP A 260 0.77 16.13 -9.24
C TRP A 260 -0.22 16.78 -10.21
N LEU A 261 -1.44 17.03 -9.75
CA LEU A 261 -2.53 17.59 -10.54
C LEU A 261 -3.04 18.86 -9.83
N PRO A 262 -2.46 20.04 -10.10
CA PRO A 262 -2.93 21.31 -9.55
C PRO A 262 -4.40 21.59 -9.87
N LYS A 263 -5.03 22.51 -9.12
CA LYS A 263 -6.47 22.78 -9.22
C LYS A 263 -6.89 23.35 -10.60
N ASP A 264 -5.99 24.06 -11.24
CA ASP A 264 -6.15 24.82 -12.48
C ASP A 264 -5.65 24.07 -13.72
N VAL A 265 -5.27 22.80 -13.59
CA VAL A 265 -4.89 21.99 -14.75
C VAL A 265 -6.07 21.85 -15.72
N THR A 266 -5.78 22.06 -17.01
CA THR A 266 -6.74 21.93 -18.10
C THR A 266 -6.21 20.98 -19.17
N PRO A 267 -7.06 20.42 -20.05
CA PRO A 267 -6.60 19.55 -21.13
C PRO A 267 -5.55 20.19 -22.06
N ALA A 268 -5.54 21.53 -22.17
CA ALA A 268 -4.61 22.25 -23.04
C ALA A 268 -3.16 22.27 -22.52
N VAL A 269 -2.95 22.11 -21.21
CA VAL A 269 -1.62 22.18 -20.57
C VAL A 269 -1.16 20.83 -20.01
N PHE A 270 -2.02 19.80 -20.08
CA PHE A 270 -1.73 18.46 -19.59
C PHE A 270 -1.10 17.60 -20.70
N ASP A 271 0.11 17.11 -20.45
CA ASP A 271 0.78 16.11 -21.27
C ASP A 271 0.21 14.73 -20.91
N ARG A 272 -0.71 14.24 -21.76
CA ARG A 272 -1.37 12.95 -21.53
C ARG A 272 -0.41 11.76 -21.61
N PRO A 273 0.45 11.61 -22.64
CA PRO A 273 1.42 10.51 -22.67
C PRO A 273 2.32 10.42 -21.43
N ALA A 274 2.74 11.55 -20.87
CA ALA A 274 3.56 11.59 -19.67
C ALA A 274 2.74 11.68 -18.36
N LEU A 275 1.40 11.76 -18.46
CA LEU A 275 0.45 12.01 -17.38
C LEU A 275 0.85 13.17 -16.45
N GLN A 276 1.28 14.32 -16.99
CA GLN A 276 1.82 15.41 -16.15
C GLN A 276 1.50 16.81 -16.68
N THR A 277 1.77 17.81 -15.86
CA THR A 277 1.69 19.23 -16.23
C THR A 277 3.01 19.92 -15.90
N ALA A 278 3.47 20.81 -16.78
CA ALA A 278 4.70 21.57 -16.55
C ALA A 278 4.60 22.39 -15.24
N GLY A 279 5.63 22.30 -14.40
CA GLY A 279 5.67 22.99 -13.10
C GLY A 279 4.90 22.29 -11.96
N ALA A 280 4.20 21.19 -12.24
CA ALA A 280 3.64 20.30 -11.23
C ALA A 280 4.63 19.18 -10.86
N LEU A 281 4.30 18.38 -9.85
CA LEU A 281 5.05 17.16 -9.53
C LEU A 281 4.96 16.18 -10.71
N PRO A 282 6.09 15.69 -11.26
CA PRO A 282 6.06 14.71 -12.35
C PRO A 282 5.35 13.41 -11.95
N PHE A 283 4.69 12.77 -12.92
CA PHE A 283 4.02 11.47 -12.70
C PHE A 283 4.98 10.41 -12.16
N ARG A 284 6.24 10.41 -12.63
CA ARG A 284 7.27 9.50 -12.17
C ARG A 284 7.55 9.67 -10.67
N ASP A 285 7.73 10.90 -10.20
CA ASP A 285 8.05 11.18 -8.80
C ASP A 285 6.85 10.89 -7.88
N MET A 286 5.64 11.22 -8.33
CA MET A 286 4.39 10.83 -7.68
C MET A 286 4.31 9.31 -7.54
N SER A 287 4.60 8.57 -8.61
CA SER A 287 4.55 7.11 -8.63
C SER A 287 5.58 6.48 -7.69
N ILE A 288 6.81 6.99 -7.68
CA ILE A 288 7.87 6.54 -6.77
C ILE A 288 7.43 6.74 -5.33
N ALA A 289 6.88 7.90 -5.00
CA ALA A 289 6.39 8.20 -3.65
C ALA A 289 5.23 7.28 -3.25
N ALA A 290 4.22 7.13 -4.09
CA ALA A 290 3.05 6.28 -3.81
C ALA A 290 3.45 4.82 -3.61
N LEU A 291 4.23 4.23 -4.52
CA LEU A 291 4.57 2.81 -4.51
C LEU A 291 5.59 2.46 -3.41
N SER A 292 6.63 3.28 -3.20
CA SER A 292 7.61 3.03 -2.14
C SER A 292 6.98 3.14 -0.76
N ASP A 293 6.13 4.15 -0.51
CA ASP A 293 5.44 4.29 0.76
C ASP A 293 4.41 3.18 0.97
N ALA A 294 3.73 2.72 -0.09
CA ALA A 294 2.81 1.57 0.00
C ALA A 294 3.55 0.30 0.45
N VAL A 295 4.72 0.02 -0.12
CA VAL A 295 5.56 -1.13 0.27
C VAL A 295 5.96 -1.04 1.75
N ASP A 296 6.48 0.11 2.19
CA ASP A 296 6.87 0.29 3.59
C ASP A 296 5.66 0.25 4.53
N ALA A 297 4.49 0.76 4.11
CA ALA A 297 3.27 0.71 4.90
C ALA A 297 2.76 -0.71 5.12
N VAL A 298 2.72 -1.54 4.07
CA VAL A 298 2.35 -2.96 4.18
C VAL A 298 3.34 -3.70 5.10
N ALA A 299 4.64 -3.52 4.88
CA ALA A 299 5.69 -4.13 5.71
C ALA A 299 5.53 -3.76 7.19
N ARG A 300 5.26 -2.47 7.46
CA ARG A 300 5.11 -1.93 8.80
C ARG A 300 3.86 -2.47 9.52
N VAL A 301 2.72 -2.48 8.84
CA VAL A 301 1.46 -2.97 9.42
C VAL A 301 1.56 -4.46 9.71
N TRP A 302 2.01 -5.27 8.75
CA TRP A 302 2.15 -6.72 8.92
C TRP A 302 3.11 -7.08 10.06
N LEU A 303 4.29 -6.42 10.12
CA LEU A 303 5.24 -6.63 11.21
C LEU A 303 4.64 -6.28 12.57
N ARG A 304 3.87 -5.18 12.66
CA ARG A 304 3.24 -4.75 13.90
C ARG A 304 2.13 -5.70 14.35
N ASP A 305 1.34 -6.23 13.42
CA ASP A 305 0.26 -7.18 13.74
C ASP A 305 0.82 -8.50 14.27
N LEU A 306 1.84 -9.06 13.60
CA LEU A 306 2.51 -10.26 14.09
C LEU A 306 3.22 -10.02 15.42
N ARG A 307 3.84 -8.85 15.61
CA ARG A 307 4.41 -8.48 16.91
C ARG A 307 3.34 -8.43 18.02
N ARG A 308 2.13 -7.96 17.74
CA ARG A 308 1.02 -7.96 18.71
C ARG A 308 0.58 -9.38 19.05
N TYR A 309 0.44 -10.24 18.06
CA TYR A 309 0.12 -11.66 18.26
C TYR A 309 1.19 -12.39 19.07
N MET A 310 2.46 -12.33 18.64
CA MET A 310 3.56 -13.05 19.30
C MET A 310 3.85 -12.55 20.72
N LYS A 311 3.54 -11.29 21.04
CA LYS A 311 3.58 -10.81 22.43
C LYS A 311 2.47 -11.43 23.28
N TRP A 312 1.24 -11.43 22.76
CA TRP A 312 0.11 -12.07 23.44
C TRP A 312 0.40 -13.56 23.69
N GLU A 313 0.96 -14.28 22.72
CA GLU A 313 1.31 -15.70 22.83
C GLU A 313 2.28 -15.95 24.00
N LYS A 314 3.33 -15.13 24.14
CA LYS A 314 4.28 -15.21 25.26
C LYS A 314 3.67 -14.94 26.62
N GLU A 315 2.60 -14.14 26.69
CA GLU A 315 1.88 -13.86 27.94
C GLU A 315 0.95 -15.02 28.35
N GLN A 316 0.75 -16.02 27.48
CA GLN A 316 -0.10 -17.19 27.77
C GLN A 316 0.67 -18.40 28.33
N ILE A 317 2.01 -18.37 28.30
CA ILE A 317 2.93 -19.42 28.78
C ILE A 317 3.40 -19.06 30.19
#